data_AF-A0A833AR95-F1
#
_entry.id   AF-A0A833AR95-F1
#
_cell.length_a   1.000
_cell.length_b   1.000
_cell.length_c   1.000
_cell.angle_alpha   90.00
_cell.angle_beta   90.00
_cell.angle_gamma   90.00
#
_symmetry.space_group_name_H-M   'P 1'
#
loop_
_entity.id
_entity.type
_entity.pdbx_description
1 polymer ?
#
loop_
_entity_poly.entity_id
_entity_poly.type
_entity_poly.pdbx_seq_one_letter_code
_entity_poly.pdbx_strand_id
1 'polypeptide(L)' 'NHPENYEGPALFKDFNPKMTNASFREKYPYVRNSDVILRNVTTASGRPLRLSDNPYMFKDMKVEIK' A
#
# COMPACT_ATOMS: atom_id res chain seq x y z
N ASN A 1 -6.61 -14.88 13.89
CA ASN A 1 -5.40 -15.65 13.56
C ASN A 1 -4.94 -15.29 12.16
N HIS A 2 -3.70 -14.83 12.03
CA HIS A 2 -3.06 -14.56 10.74
C HIS A 2 -2.10 -15.71 10.40
N PRO A 3 -1.79 -15.95 9.11
CA PRO A 3 -0.77 -16.91 8.70
C PRO A 3 0.61 -16.62 9.32
N GLU A 4 1.47 -17.64 9.40
CA GLU A 4 2.84 -17.48 9.94
C GLU A 4 3.67 -16.44 9.16
N ASN A 5 3.44 -16.34 7.85
CA ASN A 5 4.08 -15.39 6.96
C ASN A 5 3.38 -14.02 6.91
N TYR A 6 2.55 -13.68 7.89
CA TYR A 6 1.91 -12.37 7.94
C TYR A 6 2.93 -11.25 8.16
N GLU A 7 3.09 -10.40 7.15
CA GLU A 7 4.08 -9.33 7.12
C GLU A 7 3.60 -8.01 7.73
N GLY A 8 2.33 -7.93 8.13
CA GLY A 8 1.71 -6.72 8.67
C GLY A 8 0.55 -6.20 7.81
N PRO A 9 -0.20 -5.22 8.32
CA PRO A 9 -1.37 -4.67 7.64
C PRO A 9 -0.93 -3.80 6.45
N ALA A 10 -1.68 -3.89 5.35
CA ALA A 10 -1.55 -2.96 4.23
C ALA A 10 -2.46 -1.74 4.44
N LEU A 11 -1.94 -0.55 4.15
CA LEU A 11 -2.70 0.71 4.19
C LEU A 11 -3.72 0.79 3.05
N PHE A 12 -3.35 0.30 1.87
CA PHE A 12 -4.19 0.34 0.68
C PHE A 12 -4.43 -1.05 0.13
N LYS A 13 -5.65 -1.27 -0.35
CA LYS A 13 -6.00 -2.43 -1.17
C LYS A 13 -5.60 -2.14 -2.62
N ASP A 14 -5.07 -3.15 -3.31
CA ASP A 14 -4.78 -3.06 -4.72
C ASP A 14 -6.08 -3.01 -5.53
N PHE A 15 -6.46 -1.82 -5.99
CA PHE A 15 -7.67 -1.63 -6.81
C PHE A 15 -7.45 -2.07 -8.27
N ASN A 16 -6.21 -2.04 -8.76
CA ASN A 16 -5.77 -2.60 -10.04
C ASN A 16 -4.64 -3.64 -9.86
N PRO A 17 -4.87 -4.85 -9.31
CA PRO A 17 -3.80 -5.79 -8.94
C PRO A 17 -2.84 -6.17 -10.06
N LYS A 18 -3.28 -6.06 -11.32
CA LYS A 18 -2.49 -6.36 -12.52
C LYS A 18 -1.56 -5.21 -12.94
N MET A 19 -1.64 -4.05 -12.31
CA MET A 19 -0.77 -2.89 -12.57
C MET A 19 0.61 -3.11 -11.95
N THR A 20 1.40 -4.02 -12.52
CA THR A 20 2.72 -4.41 -12.01
C THR A 20 3.88 -3.78 -12.79
N ASN A 21 3.57 -3.08 -13.90
CA ASN A 21 4.56 -2.43 -14.76
C ASN A 21 3.93 -1.30 -15.59
N ALA A 22 4.77 -0.60 -16.35
CA ALA A 22 4.39 0.58 -17.13
C ALA A 22 3.48 0.27 -18.34
N SER A 23 3.42 -0.98 -18.78
CA SER A 23 2.60 -1.40 -19.91
C SER A 23 1.12 -1.53 -19.56
N PHE A 24 0.78 -1.55 -18.26
CA PHE A 24 -0.60 -1.62 -17.82
C PHE A 24 -1.36 -0.34 -18.18
N ARG A 25 -2.51 -0.49 -18.85
CA ARG A 25 -3.39 0.61 -19.18
C ARG A 25 -4.67 0.53 -18.35
N GLU A 26 -4.88 1.54 -17.50
CA GLU A 26 -6.11 1.66 -16.73
C GLU A 26 -7.28 1.96 -17.68
N LYS A 27 -8.34 1.15 -17.60
CA LYS A 27 -9.59 1.41 -18.35
C LYS A 27 -10.36 2.59 -17.75
N TYR A 28 -10.29 2.72 -16.42
CA TYR A 28 -10.87 3.80 -15.65
C TYR A 28 -9.80 4.29 -14.65
N PRO A 29 -9.26 5.51 -14.81
CA PRO A 29 -8.20 6.00 -13.94
C PRO A 29 -8.73 6.27 -12.53
N TYR A 30 -8.10 5.68 -11.52
CA TYR A 30 -8.38 6.01 -10.13
C TYR A 30 -7.54 7.22 -9.70
N VAL A 31 -8.14 8.13 -8.94
CA VAL A 31 -7.38 9.17 -8.24
C VAL A 31 -6.60 8.50 -7.11
N ARG A 32 -5.27 8.64 -7.15
CA ARG A 32 -4.36 8.11 -6.12
C ARG A 32 -3.94 9.26 -5.20
N ASN A 33 -3.88 8.99 -3.89
CA ASN A 33 -3.32 9.93 -2.94
C ASN A 33 -1.83 10.14 -3.24
N SER A 34 -1.36 11.38 -3.16
CA SER A 34 0.05 11.71 -3.38
C SER A 34 0.88 11.51 -2.11
N ASP A 35 0.31 11.84 -0.95
CA ASP A 35 1.01 11.79 0.33
C ASP A 35 0.13 11.16 1.41
N VAL A 36 0.76 10.38 2.29
CA VAL A 36 0.13 9.80 3.49
C VAL A 36 1.00 10.12 4.70
N ILE A 37 0.40 10.70 5.73
CA ILE A 37 1.10 11.01 6.99
C ILE A 37 0.54 10.12 8.10
N LEU A 38 1.39 9.26 8.65
CA LEU A 38 1.07 8.41 9.80
C LEU A 38 1.53 9.13 11.06
N ARG A 39 0.60 9.43 11.99
CA ARG A 39 0.91 10.07 13.27
C ARG A 39 0.60 9.15 14.43
N ASN A 40 1.59 8.83 15.25
CA ASN A 40 1.43 7.98 16.44
C ASN A 40 0.74 6.63 16.15
N VAL A 41 1.05 6.01 15.00
CA VAL A 41 0.42 4.74 14.59
C VAL A 41 1.30 3.55 14.98
N THR A 42 0.70 2.59 15.67
CA THR A 42 1.34 1.31 16.02
C THR A 42 0.44 0.14 15.61
N THR A 43 1.02 -1.06 15.50
CA THR A 43 0.29 -2.29 15.18
C THR A 43 0.33 -3.23 16.36
N ALA A 44 -0.81 -3.84 16.71
CA ALA A 44 -0.88 -4.82 17.79
C ALA A 44 -0.05 -6.09 17.50
N SER A 45 0.21 -6.38 16.22
CA SER A 45 1.04 -7.51 15.78
C SER A 45 2.54 -7.25 15.91
N GLY A 46 2.98 -6.01 16.17
CA GLY A 46 4.39 -5.61 16.12
C GLY A 46 5.00 -5.62 14.71
N ARG A 47 4.22 -5.96 13.68
CA ARG A 47 4.65 -5.94 12.28
C ARG A 47 4.54 -4.53 11.69
N PRO A 48 5.42 -4.12 10.78
CA PRO A 48 5.34 -2.80 10.17
C PRO A 48 4.02 -2.63 9.38
N LEU A 49 3.58 -1.38 9.25
CA LEU A 49 2.58 -1.02 8.24
C LEU A 49 3.22 -1.10 6.87
N ARG A 50 2.50 -1.71 5.93
CA ARG A 50 2.90 -1.85 4.53
C ARG A 50 2.02 -0.96 3.67
N LEU A 51 2.54 -0.58 2.52
CA LEU A 51 1.81 0.29 1.60
C LEU A 51 0.66 -0.46 0.93
N SER A 52 1.01 -1.49 0.17
CA SER A 52 0.13 -2.50 -0.40
C SER A 52 0.96 -3.72 -0.81
N ASP A 53 0.31 -4.75 -1.36
CA ASP A 53 1.00 -5.90 -1.94
C ASP A 53 1.47 -5.63 -3.40
N ASN A 54 1.10 -4.48 -3.98
CA ASN A 54 1.52 -4.02 -5.30
C ASN A 54 2.35 -2.70 -5.22
N PRO A 55 3.68 -2.79 -5.11
CA PRO A 55 4.54 -1.61 -5.00
C PRO A 55 4.53 -0.72 -6.26
N TYR A 56 4.22 -1.27 -7.44
CA TYR A 56 4.22 -0.50 -8.68
C TYR A 56 3.05 0.48 -8.74
N MET A 57 1.88 0.08 -8.25
CA MET A 57 0.67 0.93 -8.24
C MET A 57 0.85 2.19 -7.39
N PHE A 58 1.59 2.08 -6.29
CA PHE A 58 1.78 3.15 -5.31
C PHE A 58 3.19 3.73 -5.31
N LYS A 59 3.98 3.46 -6.37
CA LYS A 59 5.40 3.85 -6.47
C LYS A 59 5.65 5.36 -6.35
N ASP A 60 4.66 6.18 -6.69
CA ASP A 60 4.76 7.64 -6.70
C ASP A 60 4.20 8.29 -5.42
N MET A 61 3.71 7.48 -4.46
CA MET A 61 3.12 7.97 -3.22
C MET A 61 4.19 8.13 -2.13
N LYS A 62 4.18 9.26 -1.42
CA LYS A 62 5.07 9.49 -0.29
C LYS A 62 4.40 9.08 1.00
N VAL A 63 5.15 8.42 1.87
CA VAL A 63 4.70 8.06 3.21
C VAL A 63 5.61 8.72 4.23
N GLU A 64 5.04 9.56 5.08
CA GLU A 64 5.74 10.21 6.18
C GLU A 64 5.25 9.64 7.51
N ILE A 65 6.18 9.21 8.36
CA ILE A 65 5.90 8.79 9.73
C ILE A 65 6.26 9.94 10.66
N LYS A 66 5.34 10.34 11.54
CA LYS A 66 5.49 11.45 12.49
C LYS A 66 5.05 11.07 13.90
#